data_AF-A0A3M1Z1Q2-F1
#
_entry.id   AF-A0A3M1Z1Q2-F1
#
_cell.length_a   1.000
_cell.length_b   1.000
_cell.length_c   1.000
_cell.angle_alpha   90.00
_cell.angle_beta   90.00
_cell.angle_gamma   90.00
#
_symmetry.space_group_name_H-M   'P 1'
#
loop_
_entity.id
_entity.type
_entity.pdbx_description
1 polymer ?
#
loop_
_entity_poly.entity_id
_entity_poly.type
_entity_poly.pdbx_seq_one_letter_code
_entity_poly.pdbx_strand_id
1 'polypeptide(L)' 'FLKDAGVALVGIDSYNIDNVADGTRPVHTILLGAEIPIVEHLCNLALIPDRPFLFSAVPPKMRGVGTFPVRAFATLV' A
#
# COMPACT_ATOMS: atom_id res chain seq x y z
N PHE A 1 -9.75 -12.03 2.94
CA PHE A 1 -10.12 -11.68 1.56
C PHE A 1 -8.93 -11.22 0.72
N LEU A 2 -8.37 -10.01 0.88
CA LEU A 2 -7.32 -9.51 -0.03
C LEU A 2 -6.08 -10.43 -0.07
N LYS A 3 -5.64 -10.93 1.08
CA LYS A 3 -4.62 -11.99 1.17
C LYS A 3 -5.00 -13.22 0.33
N ASP A 4 -6.21 -13.74 0.53
CA ASP A 4 -6.68 -14.97 -0.10
C ASP A 4 -6.90 -14.79 -1.61
N ALA A 5 -7.16 -13.56 -2.05
CA ALA A 5 -7.24 -13.18 -3.46
C ALA A 5 -5.85 -13.08 -4.14
N GLY A 6 -4.74 -13.22 -3.38
CA GLY A 6 -3.39 -13.21 -3.92
C GLY A 6 -2.95 -11.87 -4.50
N VAL A 7 -3.43 -10.75 -3.93
CA VAL A 7 -3.04 -9.41 -4.40
C VAL A 7 -1.55 -9.17 -4.16
N ALA A 8 -0.89 -8.51 -5.11
CA ALA A 8 0.54 -8.23 -5.03
C ALA A 8 0.90 -7.05 -4.10
N LEU A 9 -0.07 -6.16 -3.84
CA LEU A 9 0.12 -4.93 -3.05
C LEU A 9 -1.25 -4.40 -2.60
N VAL A 10 -1.31 -3.72 -1.46
CA VAL A 10 -2.49 -2.96 -1.02
C VAL A 10 -2.13 -1.49 -0.86
N GLY A 11 -2.96 -0.60 -1.43
CA GLY A 11 -2.81 0.85 -1.34
C GLY A 11 -4.03 1.52 -0.74
N ILE A 12 -3.84 2.55 0.09
CA ILE A 12 -4.91 3.36 0.69
C ILE A 12 -4.55 4.86 0.65
N ASP A 13 -5.56 5.72 0.66
CA ASP A 13 -5.44 7.19 0.70
C ASP A 13 -5.61 7.78 2.12
N SER A 14 -5.66 6.93 3.15
CA SER A 14 -5.75 7.35 4.54
C SER A 14 -4.39 7.28 5.26
N TYR A 15 -4.39 7.81 6.50
CA TYR A 15 -3.22 7.85 7.39
C TYR A 15 -2.70 6.46 7.77
N ASN A 16 -3.60 5.51 8.01
CA ASN A 16 -3.24 4.17 8.40
C ASN A 16 -4.30 3.16 7.98
N ILE A 17 -3.86 1.97 7.58
CA ILE A 17 -4.75 0.88 7.17
C ILE A 17 -5.40 0.17 8.37
N ASP A 18 -4.78 0.30 9.55
CA ASP A 18 -5.35 -0.15 10.81
C ASP A 18 -6.04 1.01 11.55
N ASN A 19 -6.99 0.64 12.42
CA ASN A 19 -7.56 1.58 13.37
C ASN A 19 -6.50 1.97 14.42
N VAL A 20 -6.23 3.27 14.53
CA VAL A 20 -5.19 3.80 15.43
C VAL A 20 -5.66 4.01 16.87
N ALA A 21 -6.94 3.77 17.18
CA ALA A 21 -7.53 4.07 18.48
C ALA A 21 -6.96 3.22 19.64
N ASP A 22 -6.58 1.96 19.39
CA ASP A 22 -6.12 1.01 20.42
C ASP A 22 -4.69 0.51 20.21
N GLY A 23 -4.02 0.96 19.13
CA GLY A 23 -2.66 0.58 18.79
C GLY A 23 -2.50 -0.84 18.26
N THR A 24 -3.60 -1.60 18.09
CA THR A 24 -3.55 -2.90 17.42
C THR A 24 -3.26 -2.73 15.93
N ARG A 25 -2.62 -3.73 15.33
CA ARG A 25 -2.23 -3.71 13.90
C ARG A 25 -2.63 -4.99 13.14
N PRO A 26 -3.90 -5.43 13.22
CA PRO A 26 -4.33 -6.69 12.62
C PRO A 26 -4.14 -6.70 11.10
N VAL A 27 -4.43 -5.61 10.39
CA VAL A 27 -4.32 -5.54 8.93
C VAL A 27 -2.85 -5.57 8.51
N HIS A 28 -1.98 -4.78 9.15
CA HIS A 28 -0.52 -4.88 8.89
C HIS A 28 -0.01 -6.31 9.13
N THR A 29 -0.40 -6.92 10.25
CA THR A 29 0.06 -8.26 10.63
C THR A 29 -0.35 -9.30 9.59
N ILE A 30 -1.60 -9.24 9.11
CA ILE A 30 -2.12 -10.19 8.12
C ILE A 30 -1.46 -9.99 6.75
N LEU A 31 -1.35 -8.74 6.28
CA LEU A 31 -0.83 -8.45 4.94
C LEU A 31 0.68 -8.65 4.86
N LEU A 32 1.45 -8.06 5.78
CA LEU A 32 2.91 -8.19 5.78
C LEU A 32 3.34 -9.63 6.11
N GLY A 33 2.61 -10.32 6.98
CA GLY A 33 2.84 -11.74 7.25
C GLY A 33 2.55 -12.66 6.06
N ALA A 34 1.84 -12.16 5.04
CA ALA A 34 1.61 -12.82 3.76
C ALA A 34 2.49 -12.25 2.63
N GLU A 35 3.53 -11.47 2.96
CA GLU A 35 4.43 -10.81 2.01
C GLU A 35 3.74 -9.82 1.06
N ILE A 36 2.61 -9.24 1.49
CA ILE A 36 1.87 -8.23 0.73
C ILE A 36 2.27 -6.83 1.24
N PRO A 37 3.03 -6.04 0.47
CA PRO A 37 3.40 -4.68 0.85
C PRO A 37 2.19 -3.75 0.90
N ILE A 38 2.31 -2.72 1.74
CA ILE A 38 1.28 -1.72 1.99
C ILE A 38 1.82 -0.35 1.57
N VAL A 39 1.01 0.44 0.85
CA VAL A 39 1.29 1.84 0.53
C VAL A 39 0.19 2.72 1.11
N GLU A 40 0.54 3.53 2.10
CA GLU A 40 -0.39 4.44 2.78
C GLU A 40 -0.22 5.87 2.25
N HIS A 41 -1.17 6.76 2.57
CA HIS A 41 -1.15 8.17 2.16
C HIS A 41 -1.14 8.43 0.64
N LEU A 42 -1.78 7.57 -0.15
CA LEU A 42 -1.93 7.83 -1.58
C LEU A 42 -2.76 9.09 -1.83
N CYS A 43 -2.40 9.83 -2.87
CA CYS A 43 -3.08 11.06 -3.27
C CYS A 43 -3.63 10.92 -4.69
N ASN A 44 -4.57 11.80 -5.04
CA ASN A 44 -5.12 11.94 -6.39
C ASN A 44 -5.78 10.67 -6.96
N LEU A 45 -6.27 9.76 -6.11
CA LEU A 45 -6.93 8.53 -6.57
C LEU A 45 -8.16 8.82 -7.44
N ALA A 46 -8.84 9.95 -7.24
CA ALA A 46 -9.97 10.39 -8.07
C ALA A 46 -9.59 10.68 -9.54
N LEU A 47 -8.30 10.82 -9.85
CA LEU A 47 -7.80 10.98 -11.23
C LEU A 47 -7.55 9.63 -11.92
N ILE A 48 -7.64 8.52 -11.20
CA ILE A 48 -7.43 7.19 -11.75
C ILE A 48 -8.69 6.75 -12.50
N PRO A 49 -8.60 6.47 -13.81
CA PRO A 49 -9.75 6.04 -14.59
C PRO A 49 -10.14 4.60 -14.23
N ASP A 50 -11.40 4.23 -14.49
CA ASP A 50 -11.91 2.87 -14.33
C ASP A 50 -11.44 1.96 -15.49
N ARG A 51 -10.13 1.77 -15.57
CA ARG A 51 -9.45 0.91 -16.54
C ARG A 51 -8.08 0.52 -16.00
N PRO A 52 -7.45 -0.55 -16.52
CA PRO A 52 -6.12 -0.95 -16.09
C PRO A 52 -5.09 0.17 -16.23
N PHE A 53 -4.19 0.24 -15.24
CA PHE A 53 -3.04 1.14 -15.20
C PHE A 53 -1.88 0.41 -14.51
N LEU A 54 -0.66 0.90 -14.72
CA LEU A 54 0.51 0.41 -14.00
C LEU A 54 0.76 1.28 -12.77
N PHE A 55 0.83 0.68 -11.60
CA PHE A 55 1.16 1.37 -10.35
C PHE A 55 2.64 1.14 -9.98
N SER A 56 3.34 2.22 -9.62
CA SER A 56 4.74 2.19 -9.19
C SER A 56 4.91 2.88 -7.85
N ALA A 57 5.52 2.19 -6.89
CA ALA A 57 5.87 2.67 -5.55
C ALA A 57 7.26 2.13 -5.16
N VAL A 58 8.30 2.58 -5.87
CA VAL A 58 9.64 1.98 -5.78
C VAL A 58 10.34 2.42 -4.48
N PRO A 59 10.77 1.47 -3.63
CA PRO A 59 11.47 1.78 -2.40
C PRO A 59 12.91 2.25 -2.68
N PRO A 60 13.49 3.14 -1.84
CA PRO A 60 14.92 3.37 -1.85
C PRO A 60 15.66 2.10 -1.40
N LYS A 61 16.89 1.90 -1.90
CA LYS A 61 17.72 0.74 -1.54
C LYS A 61 18.32 0.91 -0.14
N MET A 62 17.52 0.64 0.89
CA MET A 62 17.87 0.80 2.31
C MET A 62 17.71 -0.51 3.08
N ARG A 63 18.45 -0.67 4.18
CA ARG A 63 18.39 -1.85 5.06
C ARG A 63 18.04 -1.41 6.49
N GLY A 64 17.26 -2.22 7.20
CA GLY A 64 16.95 -1.99 8.62
C GLY A 64 15.87 -0.95 8.89
N VAL A 65 15.08 -0.58 7.87
CA VAL A 65 13.97 0.37 7.99
C VAL A 65 12.64 -0.36 7.91
N GLY A 66 11.69 0.02 8.78
CA GLY A 66 10.34 -0.56 8.78
C GLY A 66 9.42 0.05 7.72
N THR A 67 9.57 1.35 7.47
CA THR A 67 8.83 2.10 6.43
C THR A 67 9.75 3.15 5.80
N PHE A 68 9.38 3.64 4.62
CA PHE A 68 10.13 4.66 3.89
C PHE A 68 9.19 5.44 2.95
N PRO A 69 9.50 6.71 2.65
CA PRO A 69 8.75 7.47 1.66
C PRO A 69 9.05 6.98 0.25
N VAL A 70 8.06 7.08 -0.63
CA VAL A 70 8.19 6.79 -2.07
C VAL A 70 7.53 7.90 -2.88
N ARG A 71 7.96 8.04 -4.14
CA ARG A 71 7.18 8.77 -5.14
C ARG A 71 6.25 7.78 -5.82
N ALA A 72 5.05 7.60 -5.27
CA ALA A 72 4.02 6.78 -5.88
C ALA A 72 3.46 7.45 -7.14
N PHE A 73 3.30 6.71 -8.23
CA PHE A 73 2.66 7.19 -9.45
C PHE A 73 1.95 6.07 -10.20
N ALA A 74 0.92 6.45 -10.95
CA ALA A 74 0.23 5.59 -11.90
C ALA A 74 0.65 5.99 -13.32
N THR A 75 1.00 5.00 -14.14
CA THR A 75 1.18 5.17 -15.58
C THR A 75 -0.09 4.68 -16.26
N LEU A 76 -0.78 5.61 -16.92
CA LEU A 76 -1.97 5.33 -17.71
C LEU A 76 -1.51 4.76 -19.05
N VAL A 77 -1.94 3.52 -19.35
CA VAL A 77 -1.68 2.85 -20.63
C VAL A 77 -2.75 3.14 -21.66
#